data_AF-A0A4Q3CA86-F1
#
_entry.id   AF-A0A4Q3CA86-F1
#
_cell.length_a   1.000
_cell.length_b   1.000
_cell.length_c   1.000
_cell.angle_alpha   90.00
_cell.angle_beta   90.00
_cell.angle_gamma   90.00
#
_symmetry.space_group_name_H-M   'P 1'
#
loop_
_entity.id
_entity.type
_entity.pdbx_description
1 polymer ?
#
loop_
_entity_poly.entity_id
_entity_poly.type
_entity_poly.pdbx_seq_one_letter_code
_entity_poly.pdbx_strand_id
1 'polypeptide(L)'
;MMYKLSLCLLSVFLLSCAKKAEVTKQYFEPVKPTDKNWEFESTPVWADEFDYTGLPATSKWNYDTGGSGWGNNELQNYTNRIDNGSVADGKLTITAKIENLGGKEYTSARLVSRGKGDFLYGRF
;
A
#
# COMPACT_ATOMS: atom_id res chain seq x y z
N MET A 1 -32.90 -69.90 9.42
CA MET A 1 -32.29 -70.11 10.76
C MET A 1 -32.19 -68.75 11.44
N MET A 2 -33.16 -68.34 12.26
CA MET A 2 -33.39 -68.68 13.67
C MET A 2 -32.34 -68.11 14.65
N TYR A 3 -32.74 -66.99 15.28
CA TYR A 3 -32.60 -66.54 16.68
C TYR A 3 -31.37 -66.89 17.54
N LYS A 4 -30.83 -65.85 18.22
CA LYS A 4 -30.82 -65.63 19.69
C LYS A 4 -29.86 -64.47 20.02
N LEU A 5 -30.33 -63.32 20.51
CA LEU A 5 -30.62 -62.98 21.91
C LEU A 5 -29.44 -63.20 22.86
N SER A 6 -28.74 -62.13 23.24
CA SER A 6 -28.39 -61.91 24.64
C SER A 6 -28.04 -60.45 24.90
N LEU A 7 -28.85 -59.86 25.77
CA LEU A 7 -28.76 -58.52 26.30
C LEU A 7 -27.75 -58.55 27.46
N CYS A 8 -26.61 -57.89 27.32
CA CYS A 8 -25.81 -57.44 28.46
C CYS A 8 -25.85 -55.91 28.51
N LEU A 9 -26.91 -55.37 29.11
CA LEU A 9 -26.83 -54.09 29.80
C LEU A 9 -25.89 -54.28 30.99
N LEU A 10 -24.78 -53.54 31.05
CA LEU A 10 -24.41 -52.60 32.11
C LEU A 10 -22.91 -52.27 32.00
N SER A 11 -22.57 -51.00 32.29
CA SER A 11 -21.21 -50.43 32.37
C SER A 11 -20.57 -50.20 30.98
N VAL A 12 -20.12 -49.01 30.57
CA VAL A 12 -19.57 -47.86 31.29
C VAL A 12 -19.88 -46.61 30.45
N PHE A 13 -20.90 -45.84 30.83
CA PHE A 13 -21.09 -44.46 30.34
C PHE A 13 -20.59 -43.49 31.40
N LEU A 14 -19.28 -43.50 31.67
CA LEU A 14 -18.65 -42.45 32.46
C LEU A 14 -17.30 -42.13 31.85
N LEU A 15 -17.09 -40.82 31.64
CA LEU A 15 -15.85 -40.15 31.29
C LEU A 15 -15.52 -40.05 29.79
N SER A 16 -16.41 -39.39 29.03
CA SER A 16 -15.93 -38.49 27.98
C SER A 16 -16.15 -37.03 28.41
N CYS A 17 -15.46 -36.64 29.47
CA CYS A 17 -15.05 -35.25 29.61
C CYS A 17 -13.62 -35.18 29.09
N ALA A 18 -13.46 -35.11 27.77
CA ALA A 18 -12.23 -34.57 27.22
C ALA A 18 -12.18 -33.11 27.65
N LYS A 19 -11.37 -32.78 28.67
CA LYS A 19 -10.96 -31.39 28.91
C LYS A 19 -10.43 -30.89 27.57
N LYS A 20 -11.13 -29.92 26.97
CA LYS A 20 -10.59 -29.16 25.86
C LYS A 20 -9.25 -28.63 26.34
N ALA A 21 -8.16 -29.06 25.73
CA ALA A 21 -6.85 -28.50 26.03
C ALA A 21 -7.00 -26.98 25.86
N GLU A 22 -6.79 -26.24 26.95
CA GLU A 22 -6.68 -24.81 26.87
C GLU A 22 -5.43 -24.54 26.05
N VAL A 23 -5.63 -24.26 24.77
CA VAL A 23 -4.59 -23.64 23.95
C VAL A 23 -4.39 -22.27 24.57
N THR A 24 -3.40 -22.16 25.46
CA THR A 24 -2.87 -20.88 25.91
C THR A 24 -2.42 -20.15 24.66
N LYS A 25 -3.22 -19.18 24.23
CA LYS A 25 -2.81 -18.24 23.18
C LYS A 25 -1.59 -17.53 23.73
N GLN A 26 -0.40 -17.92 23.26
CA GLN A 26 0.81 -17.19 23.58
C GLN A 26 0.73 -15.88 22.81
N TYR A 27 0.30 -14.85 23.52
CA TYR A 27 0.43 -13.48 23.05
C TYR A 27 1.92 -13.16 23.08
N PHE A 28 2.52 -13.08 21.90
CA PHE A 28 3.85 -12.52 21.77
C PHE A 28 3.73 -11.04 22.12
N GLU A 29 4.30 -10.64 23.26
CA GLU A 29 4.58 -9.24 23.53
C GLU A 29 5.44 -8.74 22.36
N PRO A 30 4.99 -7.71 21.61
CA PRO A 30 5.83 -7.13 20.58
C PRO A 30 7.11 -6.66 21.26
N VAL A 31 8.27 -7.10 20.76
CA VAL A 31 9.56 -6.62 21.24
C VAL A 31 9.54 -5.11 21.08
N LYS A 32 9.58 -4.38 22.19
CA LYS A 32 9.69 -2.92 22.14
C LYS A 32 10.93 -2.60 21.32
N PRO A 33 10.82 -1.79 20.25
CA PRO A 33 12.00 -1.43 19.48
C PRO A 33 13.02 -0.79 20.43
N THR A 34 14.23 -1.34 20.45
CA THR A 34 15.35 -0.73 21.18
C THR A 34 15.67 0.59 20.49
N ASP A 35 15.60 1.68 21.24
CA ASP A 35 16.09 2.97 20.76
C ASP A 35 17.61 2.85 20.52
N LYS A 36 18.01 3.07 19.26
CA LYS A 36 19.42 3.03 18.84
C LYS A 36 20.03 4.43 18.78
N ASN A 37 19.31 5.46 19.23
CA ASN A 37 19.68 6.87 19.07
C ASN A 37 20.02 7.19 17.61
N TRP A 38 19.18 6.74 16.68
CA TRP A 38 19.34 7.08 15.27
C TRP A 38 19.02 8.54 15.03
N GLU A 39 19.92 9.23 14.36
CA GLU A 39 19.72 10.60 13.90
C GLU A 39 19.50 10.60 12.38
N PHE A 40 18.71 11.57 11.90
CA PHE A 40 18.57 11.79 10.47
C PHE A 40 19.74 12.61 9.94
N GLU A 41 20.14 12.35 8.70
CA GLU A 41 21.08 13.20 7.98
C GLU A 41 20.54 14.63 7.85
N SER A 42 21.42 15.60 8.04
CA SER A 42 21.07 17.03 7.92
C SER A 42 20.86 17.47 6.48
N THR A 43 21.45 16.74 5.52
CA THR A 43 21.34 17.01 4.09
C THR A 43 20.53 15.89 3.43
N PRO A 44 19.49 16.23 2.63
CA PRO A 44 18.71 15.21 1.94
C PRO A 44 19.57 14.51 0.88
N VAL A 45 19.48 13.17 0.83
CA VAL A 45 20.15 12.35 -0.18
C VAL A 45 19.55 12.51 -1.59
N TRP A 46 18.31 13.00 -1.66
CA TRP A 46 17.58 13.29 -2.87
C TRP A 46 16.56 14.37 -2.61
N ALA A 47 16.46 15.35 -3.50
CA ALA A 47 15.51 16.44 -3.39
C ALA A 47 15.22 17.02 -4.77
N ASP A 48 14.06 17.65 -4.95
CA ASP A 48 13.78 18.53 -6.08
C ASP A 48 13.11 19.79 -5.57
N GLU A 49 13.84 20.91 -5.59
CA GLU A 49 13.34 22.22 -5.10
C GLU A 49 12.45 22.92 -6.14
N PHE A 50 12.34 22.35 -7.35
CA PHE A 50 11.50 22.87 -8.43
C PHE A 50 11.87 24.30 -8.89
N ASP A 51 13.16 24.65 -8.77
CA ASP A 51 13.74 25.93 -9.22
C ASP A 51 14.01 25.99 -10.74
N TYR A 52 13.03 25.56 -11.53
CA TYR A 52 13.08 25.60 -12.99
C TYR A 52 11.71 25.97 -13.56
N THR A 53 11.56 25.98 -14.89
CA THR A 53 10.27 26.22 -15.54
C THR A 53 10.03 25.21 -16.64
N GLY A 54 8.83 24.64 -16.68
CA GLY A 54 8.42 23.67 -17.71
C GLY A 54 7.85 22.39 -17.10
N LEU A 55 8.11 21.26 -17.75
CA LEU A 55 7.70 19.96 -17.23
C LEU A 55 8.64 19.50 -16.09
N PRO A 56 8.14 18.73 -15.11
CA PRO A 56 8.96 17.99 -14.16
C PRO A 56 10.17 17.30 -14.80
N ALA A 57 11.34 17.47 -14.19
CA ALA A 57 12.61 17.01 -14.75
C ALA A 57 12.63 15.48 -14.92
N THR A 58 12.84 14.99 -16.15
CA THR A 58 12.84 13.56 -16.49
C THR A 58 14.03 12.78 -15.92
N SER A 59 15.03 13.49 -15.40
CA SER A 59 16.12 12.91 -14.60
C SER A 59 15.67 12.45 -13.22
N LYS A 60 14.57 13.01 -12.69
CA LYS A 60 14.05 12.74 -11.34
C LYS A 60 12.67 12.10 -11.34
N TRP A 61 11.83 12.45 -12.31
CA TRP A 61 10.43 12.08 -12.34
C TRP A 61 10.07 11.33 -13.62
N ASN A 62 9.28 10.26 -13.46
CA ASN A 62 8.54 9.58 -14.52
C ASN A 62 7.04 9.89 -14.37
N TYR A 63 6.26 9.56 -15.40
CA TYR A 63 4.80 9.69 -15.40
C TYR A 63 4.15 8.33 -15.51
N ASP A 64 3.18 8.07 -14.64
CA ASP A 64 2.22 7.00 -14.82
C ASP A 64 1.01 7.58 -15.59
N THR A 65 0.79 7.16 -16.84
CA THR A 65 -0.23 7.73 -17.73
C THR A 65 -1.36 6.75 -18.03
N GLY A 66 -2.57 7.27 -18.26
CA GLY A 66 -3.76 6.49 -18.61
C GLY A 66 -4.93 6.68 -17.64
N GLY A 67 -6.06 6.08 -17.99
CA GLY A 67 -7.33 6.22 -17.27
C GLY A 67 -8.03 4.89 -16.99
N SER A 68 -7.31 3.80 -16.69
CA SER A 68 -7.93 2.49 -16.42
C SER A 68 -8.65 2.39 -15.07
N GLY A 69 -8.67 3.47 -14.28
CA GLY A 69 -9.22 3.52 -12.93
C GLY A 69 -8.19 3.19 -11.83
N TRP A 70 -6.95 2.84 -12.20
CA TRP A 70 -5.78 2.74 -11.30
C TRP A 70 -6.00 1.88 -10.04
N GLY A 71 -6.86 0.86 -10.15
CA GLY A 71 -7.22 -0.06 -9.07
C GLY A 71 -8.30 0.46 -8.11
N ASN A 72 -8.74 1.71 -8.26
CA ASN A 72 -9.64 2.38 -7.30
C ASN A 72 -10.84 3.09 -7.96
N ASN A 73 -11.22 2.71 -9.18
CA ASN A 73 -12.29 3.35 -9.95
C ASN A 73 -12.07 4.87 -10.16
N GLU A 74 -10.82 5.28 -10.30
CA GLU A 74 -10.45 6.68 -10.53
C GLU A 74 -11.04 7.23 -11.85
N LEU A 75 -11.49 8.48 -11.83
CA LEU A 75 -12.25 9.10 -12.94
C LEU A 75 -11.37 9.83 -13.95
N GLN A 76 -10.12 10.13 -13.60
CA GLN A 76 -9.19 10.91 -14.40
C GLN A 76 -8.31 10.05 -15.29
N ASN A 77 -7.93 10.61 -16.44
CA ASN A 77 -6.85 10.12 -17.27
C ASN A 77 -5.57 10.88 -16.89
N TYR A 78 -4.59 10.20 -16.30
CA TYR A 78 -3.29 10.82 -16.00
C TYR A 78 -2.50 11.05 -17.30
N THR A 79 -1.86 12.21 -17.41
CA THR A 79 -1.08 12.62 -18.57
C THR A 79 0.31 13.12 -18.18
N ASN A 80 1.16 13.34 -19.17
CA ASN A 80 2.45 14.03 -19.08
C ASN A 80 2.42 15.43 -19.73
N ARG A 81 1.24 16.05 -19.83
CA ARG A 81 1.06 17.39 -20.40
C ARG A 81 1.39 18.46 -19.36
N ILE A 82 1.92 19.58 -19.86
CA ILE A 82 2.20 20.78 -19.04
C ILE A 82 0.94 21.30 -18.33
N ASP A 83 -0.23 21.11 -18.94
CA ASP A 83 -1.54 21.47 -18.38
C ASP A 83 -1.88 20.71 -17.08
N ASN A 84 -1.32 19.52 -16.89
CA ASN A 84 -1.60 18.67 -15.74
C ASN A 84 -0.44 18.58 -14.76
N GLY A 85 0.80 18.79 -15.22
CA GLY A 85 1.99 18.83 -14.38
C GLY A 85 2.97 19.86 -14.89
N SER A 86 3.19 20.93 -14.13
CA SER A 86 4.11 22.00 -14.47
C SER A 86 4.95 22.42 -13.28
N VAL A 87 6.14 22.93 -13.57
CA VAL A 87 7.04 23.54 -12.61
C VAL A 87 7.20 25.00 -13.01
N ALA A 88 7.00 25.89 -12.05
CA ALA A 88 7.19 27.33 -12.17
C ALA A 88 7.22 27.95 -10.76
N ASP A 89 7.85 29.12 -10.62
CA ASP A 89 7.86 29.90 -9.38
C ASP A 89 8.30 29.11 -8.12
N GLY A 90 9.29 28.23 -8.30
CA GLY A 90 9.86 27.38 -7.23
C GLY A 90 8.92 26.28 -6.76
N LYS A 91 7.95 25.86 -7.58
CA LYS A 91 6.90 24.91 -7.20
C LYS A 91 6.56 23.95 -8.32
N LEU A 92 6.28 22.71 -7.93
CA LEU A 92 5.51 21.77 -8.74
C LEU A 92 4.00 22.06 -8.57
N THR A 93 3.28 22.16 -9.67
CA THR A 93 1.82 22.22 -9.73
C THR A 93 1.29 20.98 -10.43
N ILE A 94 0.47 20.20 -9.73
CA ILE A 94 -0.33 19.11 -10.31
C ILE A 94 -1.76 19.60 -10.42
N THR A 95 -2.27 19.69 -11.66
CA THR A 95 -3.60 20.24 -11.94
C THR A 95 -4.54 19.16 -12.44
N ALA A 96 -5.56 18.87 -11.63
CA ALA A 96 -6.73 18.13 -12.09
C ALA A 96 -7.65 19.07 -12.88
N LYS A 97 -8.06 18.66 -14.09
CA LYS A 97 -8.92 19.46 -14.98
C LYS A 97 -10.15 18.67 -15.37
N ILE A 98 -11.28 19.37 -15.52
CA ILE A 98 -12.44 18.83 -16.25
C ILE A 98 -12.09 18.95 -17.74
N GLU A 99 -11.84 17.82 -18.38
CA GLU A 99 -11.39 17.73 -19.76
C GLU A 99 -11.67 16.32 -20.28
N ASN A 100 -12.41 16.22 -21.39
CA ASN A 100 -12.67 14.94 -22.04
C ASN A 100 -11.43 14.45 -22.79
N LEU A 101 -10.71 13.47 -22.23
CA LEU A 101 -9.50 12.90 -22.82
C LEU A 101 -9.33 11.42 -22.44
N GLY A 102 -8.93 10.59 -23.39
CA GLY A 102 -8.66 9.17 -23.13
C GLY A 102 -9.88 8.38 -22.63
N GLY A 103 -11.09 8.80 -23.01
CA GLY A 103 -12.34 8.20 -22.55
C GLY A 103 -12.73 8.57 -21.11
N LYS A 104 -12.11 9.59 -20.53
CA LYS A 104 -12.39 10.13 -19.19
C LYS A 104 -12.80 11.58 -19.25
N GLU A 105 -13.57 12.01 -18.25
CA GLU A 105 -14.08 13.40 -18.13
C GLU A 105 -13.12 14.33 -17.39
N TYR A 106 -12.06 13.76 -16.79
CA TYR A 106 -11.06 14.50 -16.05
C TYR A 106 -9.65 14.13 -16.53
N THR A 107 -8.72 15.08 -16.44
CA THR A 107 -7.28 14.83 -16.61
C THR A 107 -6.53 15.24 -15.35
N SER A 108 -5.38 14.62 -15.10
CA SER A 108 -4.47 14.98 -14.02
C SER A 108 -3.05 14.51 -14.35
N ALA A 109 -2.09 14.63 -13.44
CA ALA A 109 -0.76 14.04 -13.56
C ALA A 109 -0.43 13.15 -12.35
N ARG A 110 0.33 12.08 -12.59
CA ARG A 110 0.84 11.16 -11.57
C ARG A 110 2.34 11.00 -11.76
N LEU A 111 3.10 11.74 -10.96
CA LEU A 111 4.56 11.68 -10.95
C LEU A 111 5.05 10.56 -10.04
N VAL A 112 6.09 9.85 -10.48
CA VAL A 112 6.75 8.80 -9.70
C VAL A 112 8.26 8.92 -9.84
N SER A 113 9.01 8.68 -8.77
CA SER A 113 10.49 8.63 -8.80
C SER A 113 11.04 7.25 -9.18
N ARG A 114 10.17 6.29 -9.53
CA ARG A 114 10.52 4.89 -9.83
C ARG A 114 11.66 4.79 -10.84
N GLY A 115 12.77 4.15 -10.49
CA GLY A 115 13.95 4.01 -11.34
C GLY A 115 14.79 5.30 -11.48
N LYS A 116 14.54 6.30 -10.63
CA LYS A 116 15.25 7.59 -10.57
C LYS A 116 15.72 7.89 -9.15
N GLY A 117 14.81 7.78 -8.18
CA GLY A 117 15.06 7.85 -6.75
C GLY A 117 14.23 6.77 -6.05
N ASP A 118 14.89 5.67 -5.70
CA ASP A 118 14.31 4.54 -4.96
C ASP A 118 15.05 4.40 -3.64
N PHE A 119 14.31 4.38 -2.52
CA PHE A 119 14.89 4.47 -1.19
C PHE A 119 14.39 3.34 -0.29
N LEU A 120 15.29 2.84 0.56
CA LEU A 120 14.96 1.96 1.67
C LEU A 120 15.39 2.68 2.95
N TYR A 121 14.41 2.94 3.82
CA TYR A 121 14.51 3.82 4.99
C TYR A 121 14.72 5.30 4.62
N GLY A 122 14.62 6.17 5.61
CA GLY A 122 14.85 7.60 5.46
C GLY A 122 13.71 8.46 5.99
N ARG A 123 13.81 9.75 5.71
CA ARG A 123 12.78 10.77 5.93
C ARG A 123 12.44 11.38 4.57
N PHE A 124 11.15 11.46 4.26
CA PHE A 124 10.60 11.94 2.99
C PHE A 124 9.65 13.11 3.23
#